data_AF-A0A9E3X8Z1-F1
#
_entry.id   AF-A0A9E3X8Z1-F1
#
_cell.length_a   1.000
_cell.length_b   1.000
_cell.length_c   1.000
_cell.angle_alpha   90.00
_cell.angle_beta   90.00
_cell.angle_gamma   90.00
#
_symmetry.space_group_name_H-M   'P 1'
#
loop_
_entity.id
_entity.type
_entity.pdbx_description
1 polymer ?
#
loop_
_entity_poly.entity_id
_entity_poly.type
_entity_poly.pdbx_seq_one_letter_code
_entity_poly.pdbx_strand_id
1 'polypeptide(L)'
;MKTTIDARPTDEMLWQQLLTDHNQDGLVDGITACFVPLMPDGSPAFWAALANLAARLGLESPAIHLPLVCAEDAIQPWQCPLFFSWDDGKQEPTQWATVAEQLPLVDEPALRVVQVMRAQQIGFWIQGNDAAAVIEWLTQLATTTTEDAGRVSKSQGTTQSLDLAKLYRGNEYGFFTANHDGFMPDDTAVQLVLGPACNTEMGAAAVNLAARLGVETTGITFPLATATDELPEADTTKHQIALGFPETPTAQFVSQSGALVHRLDGAMCRYLADVYPFLNSAAQCAGDEAQTVQHILDHLRAITHAHTPLAKLALAEVQAGHSLHLIAPGAHAAEQLQRVVFRQEWSPADGLDERQRVYKTFIDKALPYLQQQPHGESPLTVTLFCNAPAPARQRLAAVCREQLGNIETAVQLQILPVHKAGLTWLLEEQLPQLQEHEVAQVTIAFAEFRPPSVTDQWLDLPTRWLQELFPADELLAQRLGLALEQVTVEMLSPADGTTADLAAPPTYRIEARNADGQVVHTDELHLLWNERLYMAGLPQFGLVHPTTGGIIIQTKEGTRQAWPTPTDDALFWDFYQDSVLPALRSHV
;
A
#
# COMPACT_ATOMS: atom_id res chain seq x y z
N MET A 1 3.02 4.55 -20.93
CA MET A 1 2.67 5.93 -21.35
C MET A 1 3.89 6.75 -20.99
N LYS A 2 4.62 7.34 -21.95
CA LYS A 2 5.82 8.12 -21.61
C LYS A 2 5.39 9.34 -20.80
N THR A 3 5.64 9.33 -19.49
CA THR A 3 5.52 10.48 -18.60
C THR A 3 6.66 11.44 -18.87
N THR A 4 6.66 12.04 -20.06
CA THR A 4 7.39 13.29 -20.28
C THR A 4 6.56 14.37 -19.63
N ILE A 5 6.90 14.72 -18.39
CA ILE A 5 6.46 16.00 -17.80
C ILE A 5 7.01 17.05 -18.76
N ASP A 6 6.15 17.85 -19.39
CA ASP A 6 6.53 19.00 -20.23
C ASP A 6 7.03 20.13 -19.31
N ALA A 7 8.08 19.83 -18.56
CA ALA A 7 8.73 20.70 -17.60
C ALA A 7 9.80 21.52 -18.32
N ARG A 8 10.15 22.69 -17.78
CA ARG A 8 11.35 23.39 -18.27
C ARG A 8 12.56 22.45 -18.08
N PRO A 9 13.62 22.52 -18.89
CA PRO A 9 14.79 21.61 -18.79
C PRO A 9 15.40 21.52 -17.39
N THR A 10 15.18 22.54 -16.57
CA THR A 10 15.64 22.62 -15.20
C THR A 10 14.65 22.07 -14.17
N ASP A 11 13.35 22.11 -14.44
CA ASP A 11 12.32 21.41 -13.66
C ASP A 11 12.47 19.89 -13.87
N GLU A 12 12.86 19.44 -15.07
CA GLU A 12 13.14 18.03 -15.37
C GLU A 12 14.27 17.46 -14.49
N MET A 13 15.34 18.23 -14.29
CA MET A 13 16.45 17.86 -13.40
C MET A 13 16.03 17.80 -11.93
N LEU A 14 15.11 18.68 -11.51
CA LEU A 14 14.51 18.65 -10.17
C LEU A 14 13.63 17.39 -10.00
N TRP A 15 12.74 17.12 -10.95
CA TRP A 15 11.84 15.97 -10.92
C TRP A 15 12.58 14.62 -10.89
N GLN A 16 13.66 14.48 -11.68
CA GLN A 16 14.52 13.28 -11.67
C GLN A 16 15.20 13.00 -10.33
N GLN A 17 15.30 13.99 -9.44
CA GLN A 17 15.91 13.84 -8.12
C GLN A 17 14.88 13.66 -7.00
N LEU A 18 13.65 14.16 -7.21
CA LEU A 18 12.52 14.05 -6.27
C LEU A 18 11.74 12.75 -6.43
N LEU A 19 11.79 12.19 -7.64
CA LEU A 19 11.17 10.95 -8.04
C LEU A 19 12.26 9.94 -8.32
N THR A 20 12.01 8.69 -7.97
CA THR A 20 12.91 7.59 -8.31
C THR A 20 12.26 6.72 -9.34
N ASP A 21 12.95 6.54 -10.46
CA ASP A 21 12.72 5.51 -11.47
C ASP A 21 13.90 4.54 -11.36
N HIS A 22 13.78 3.57 -10.44
CA HIS A 22 14.86 2.66 -10.07
C HIS A 22 15.17 1.67 -11.20
N ASN A 23 14.17 1.30 -12.00
CA ASN A 23 14.32 0.35 -13.11
C ASN A 23 14.54 1.04 -14.47
N GLN A 24 14.52 2.38 -14.52
CA GLN A 24 14.69 3.23 -15.71
C GLN A 24 13.68 2.94 -16.82
N ASP A 25 12.47 2.48 -16.46
CA ASP A 25 11.41 2.19 -17.43
C ASP A 25 10.62 3.44 -17.86
N GLY A 26 10.93 4.59 -17.26
CA GLY A 26 10.29 5.88 -17.48
C GLY A 26 9.07 6.12 -16.60
N LEU A 27 8.77 5.23 -15.65
CA LEU A 27 7.74 5.35 -14.63
C LEU A 27 8.36 5.65 -13.26
N VAL A 28 7.58 6.31 -12.42
CA VAL A 28 8.00 6.64 -11.06
C VAL A 28 7.75 5.45 -10.15
N ASP A 29 8.79 4.91 -9.53
CA ASP A 29 8.72 3.83 -8.53
C ASP A 29 8.47 4.36 -7.12
N GLY A 30 8.83 5.62 -6.86
CA GLY A 30 8.73 6.21 -5.53
C GLY A 30 9.14 7.67 -5.47
N ILE A 31 8.99 8.25 -4.28
CA ILE A 31 9.28 9.66 -3.99
C ILE A 31 10.38 9.73 -2.94
N THR A 32 11.48 10.38 -3.27
CA THR A 32 12.58 10.73 -2.34
C THR A 32 12.39 12.12 -1.74
N ALA A 33 11.50 12.93 -2.30
CA ALA A 33 11.25 14.29 -1.84
C ALA A 33 10.89 14.35 -0.35
N CYS A 34 11.48 15.31 0.36
CA CYS A 34 10.92 15.83 1.61
C CYS A 34 10.92 17.36 1.60
N PHE A 35 9.94 17.96 2.26
CA PHE A 35 9.73 19.39 2.29
C PHE A 35 10.20 19.96 3.63
N VAL A 36 11.09 20.94 3.57
CA VAL A 36 11.73 21.55 4.72
C VAL A 36 11.46 23.06 4.72
N PRO A 37 10.35 23.51 5.32
CA PRO A 37 10.10 24.94 5.50
C PRO A 37 11.11 25.52 6.49
N LEU A 38 11.94 26.46 6.04
CA LEU A 38 12.95 27.13 6.89
C LEU A 38 12.38 28.38 7.58
N MET A 39 11.06 28.58 7.54
CA MET A 39 10.38 29.74 8.12
C MET A 39 9.32 29.27 9.13
N PRO A 40 9.32 29.77 10.38
CA PRO A 40 8.48 29.21 11.47
C PRO A 40 6.96 29.33 11.28
N ASP A 41 6.48 30.24 10.44
CA ASP A 41 5.06 30.56 10.26
C ASP A 41 4.71 30.65 8.77
N GLY A 42 4.81 29.52 8.05
CA GLY A 42 4.37 29.45 6.66
C GLY A 42 2.94 29.99 6.54
N SER A 43 2.69 30.91 5.60
CA SER A 43 1.35 31.46 5.41
C SER A 43 0.37 30.34 5.01
N PRO A 44 -0.93 30.46 5.28
CA PRO A 44 -1.92 29.48 4.84
C PRO A 44 -1.85 29.22 3.32
N ALA A 45 -1.53 30.25 2.53
CA ALA A 45 -1.32 30.14 1.09
C ALA A 45 -0.08 29.32 0.72
N PHE A 46 1.01 29.44 1.48
CA PHE A 46 2.19 28.58 1.32
C PHE A 46 1.86 27.12 1.60
N TRP A 47 1.19 26.82 2.71
CA TRP A 47 0.80 25.46 3.05
C TRP A 47 -0.19 24.86 2.06
N ALA A 48 -1.13 25.66 1.54
CA ALA A 48 -2.04 25.23 0.48
C ALA A 48 -1.30 24.87 -0.81
N ALA A 49 -0.35 25.72 -1.24
CA ALA A 49 0.47 25.46 -2.42
C ALA A 49 1.33 24.19 -2.26
N LEU A 50 1.92 24.00 -1.08
CA LEU A 50 2.71 22.80 -0.77
C LEU A 50 1.86 21.53 -0.71
N ALA A 51 0.63 21.62 -0.19
CA ALA A 51 -0.33 20.51 -0.18
C ALA A 51 -0.79 20.12 -1.59
N ASN A 52 -0.96 21.09 -2.49
CA ASN A 52 -1.24 20.79 -3.90
C ASN A 52 -0.06 20.08 -4.58
N LEU A 53 1.19 20.52 -4.35
CA LEU A 53 2.36 19.80 -4.87
C LEU A 53 2.46 18.38 -4.29
N ALA A 54 2.17 18.20 -2.99
CA ALA A 54 2.16 16.89 -2.35
C ALA A 54 1.11 15.95 -2.96
N ALA A 55 -0.11 16.45 -3.19
CA ALA A 55 -1.15 15.69 -3.86
C ALA A 55 -0.75 15.30 -5.29
N ARG A 56 -0.03 16.19 -6.00
CA ARG A 56 0.50 15.88 -7.34
C ARG A 56 1.57 14.80 -7.30
N LEU A 57 2.53 14.90 -6.38
CA LEU A 57 3.53 13.86 -6.14
C LEU A 57 2.85 12.51 -5.84
N GLY A 58 1.86 12.52 -4.95
CA GLY A 58 1.08 11.32 -4.64
C GLY A 58 0.36 10.73 -5.86
N LEU A 59 -0.27 11.57 -6.68
CA LEU A 59 -0.97 11.12 -7.90
C LEU A 59 -0.04 10.49 -8.94
N GLU A 60 1.19 11.00 -9.04
CA GLU A 60 2.18 10.55 -10.03
C GLU A 60 3.05 9.41 -9.52
N SER A 61 2.79 8.87 -8.32
CA SER A 61 3.60 7.82 -7.73
C SER A 61 2.75 6.68 -7.16
N PRO A 62 3.17 5.41 -7.33
CA PRO A 62 2.48 4.26 -6.76
C PRO A 62 2.69 4.13 -5.24
N ALA A 63 3.63 4.88 -4.65
CA ALA A 63 3.93 4.83 -3.22
C ALA A 63 4.56 6.14 -2.72
N ILE A 64 4.26 6.51 -1.47
CA ILE A 64 4.85 7.68 -0.83
C ILE A 64 5.29 7.39 0.61
N HIS A 65 6.44 7.94 1.00
CA HIS A 65 6.91 7.92 2.38
C HIS A 65 6.45 9.17 3.13
N LEU A 66 5.54 8.99 4.09
CA LEU A 66 5.11 10.04 5.01
C LEU A 66 5.89 9.99 6.33
N PRO A 67 6.10 11.13 7.02
CA PRO A 67 5.67 12.48 6.63
C PRO A 67 6.55 13.09 5.53
N LEU A 68 5.92 13.82 4.59
CA LEU A 68 6.65 14.58 3.57
C LEU A 68 7.30 15.84 4.16
N VAL A 69 6.64 16.48 5.13
CA VAL A 69 7.17 17.68 5.80
C VAL A 69 8.03 17.27 6.99
N CYS A 70 9.27 17.73 7.04
CA CYS A 70 10.17 17.46 8.16
C CYS A 70 11.05 18.67 8.52
N ALA A 71 11.61 18.64 9.72
CA ALA A 71 12.63 19.59 10.14
C ALA A 71 13.99 19.24 9.51
N GLU A 72 14.89 20.23 9.40
CA GLU A 72 16.21 20.06 8.77
C GLU A 72 17.05 18.93 9.41
N ASP A 73 16.93 18.72 10.72
CA ASP A 73 17.63 17.68 11.47
C ASP A 73 16.97 16.28 11.38
N ALA A 74 15.74 16.20 10.87
CA ALA A 74 14.98 14.96 10.72
C ALA A 74 15.08 14.34 9.32
N ILE A 75 15.80 14.99 8.39
CA ILE A 75 16.01 14.51 7.02
C ILE A 75 16.73 13.16 7.03
N GLN A 76 16.15 12.16 6.37
CA GLN A 76 16.70 10.82 6.26
C GLN A 76 17.76 10.73 5.15
N PRO A 77 18.74 9.82 5.22
CA PRO A 77 19.84 9.74 4.24
C PRO A 77 19.41 9.47 2.80
N TRP A 78 18.24 8.84 2.61
CA TRP A 78 17.68 8.50 1.30
C TRP A 78 16.79 9.61 0.71
N GLN A 79 16.48 10.65 1.48
CA GLN A 79 15.60 11.73 1.04
C GLN A 79 16.35 12.79 0.21
N CYS A 80 15.64 13.43 -0.72
CA CYS A 80 16.07 14.65 -1.39
C CYS A 80 15.29 15.84 -0.80
N PRO A 81 15.89 16.66 0.08
CA PRO A 81 15.16 17.76 0.72
C PRO A 81 14.98 18.96 -0.23
N LEU A 82 13.77 19.51 -0.20
CA LEU A 82 13.42 20.81 -0.75
C LEU A 82 13.29 21.81 0.40
N PHE A 83 14.25 22.72 0.50
CA PHE A 83 14.24 23.79 1.50
C PHE A 83 13.52 25.02 0.96
N PHE A 84 12.61 25.60 1.74
CA PHE A 84 11.83 26.77 1.32
C PHE A 84 12.10 27.99 2.21
N SER A 85 12.41 29.13 1.60
CA SER A 85 12.67 30.40 2.31
C SER A 85 12.35 31.63 1.44
N TRP A 86 12.21 32.81 2.07
CA TRP A 86 12.05 34.11 1.41
C TRP A 86 12.56 35.26 2.33
N ASP A 87 12.69 36.50 1.82
CA ASP A 87 13.51 37.64 2.31
C ASP A 87 13.69 37.96 3.82
N ASP A 88 14.80 38.68 4.08
CA ASP A 88 15.51 39.12 5.33
C ASP A 88 15.80 38.05 6.40
N GLY A 89 14.98 37.00 6.47
CA GLY A 89 15.30 35.79 7.21
C GLY A 89 16.07 34.82 6.34
N LYS A 90 17.32 35.14 5.95
CA LYS A 90 18.27 34.20 5.31
C LYS A 90 18.53 32.99 6.21
N GLN A 91 17.54 32.14 6.39
CA GLN A 91 17.70 30.81 6.93
C GLN A 91 18.15 29.97 5.76
N GLU A 92 19.45 30.05 5.51
CA GLU A 92 20.13 29.03 4.72
C GLU A 92 20.01 27.71 5.49
N PRO A 93 19.90 26.57 4.80
CA PRO A 93 19.95 25.29 5.47
C PRO A 93 21.29 25.18 6.20
N THR A 94 21.24 25.17 7.52
CA THR A 94 22.41 25.33 8.40
C THR A 94 23.38 24.14 8.35
N GLN A 95 22.88 22.98 7.95
CA GLN A 95 23.62 21.72 7.90
C GLN A 95 24.05 21.34 6.48
N TRP A 96 23.74 22.17 5.47
CA TRP A 96 23.99 21.86 4.06
C TRP A 96 24.83 22.94 3.39
N ALA A 97 25.91 22.52 2.74
CA ALA A 97 26.79 23.43 2.00
C ALA A 97 26.19 23.72 0.62
N THR A 98 26.18 24.99 0.23
CA THR A 98 25.86 25.37 -1.14
C THR A 98 26.94 24.85 -2.09
N VAL A 99 26.55 24.23 -3.20
CA VAL A 99 27.50 23.78 -4.23
C VAL A 99 28.00 25.00 -5.01
N ALA A 100 29.32 25.10 -5.20
CA ALA A 100 29.99 26.31 -5.70
C ALA A 100 29.62 26.72 -7.14
N GLU A 101 28.98 25.83 -7.92
CA GLU A 101 28.38 26.16 -9.21
C GLU A 101 26.95 26.68 -9.01
N GLN A 102 26.82 28.01 -8.99
CA GLN A 102 25.53 28.68 -9.09
C GLN A 102 24.94 28.47 -10.49
N LEU A 103 24.23 27.38 -10.70
CA LEU A 103 23.23 27.32 -11.77
C LEU A 103 21.89 27.70 -11.14
N PRO A 104 21.33 28.90 -11.40
CA PRO A 104 19.93 29.12 -11.10
C PRO A 104 19.15 28.09 -11.91
N LEU A 105 18.58 27.10 -11.22
CA LEU A 105 17.73 26.09 -11.87
C LEU A 105 16.42 26.71 -12.37
N VAL A 106 16.15 27.99 -12.15
CA VAL A 106 15.03 28.66 -12.79
C VAL A 106 15.47 30.09 -13.11
N ASP A 107 15.33 30.52 -14.36
CA ASP A 107 15.57 31.90 -14.83
C ASP A 107 14.39 32.82 -14.43
N GLU A 108 13.97 32.79 -13.16
CA GLU A 108 12.91 33.67 -12.65
C GLU A 108 13.51 34.78 -11.77
N PRO A 109 13.30 36.06 -12.08
CA PRO A 109 13.91 37.18 -11.33
C PRO A 109 13.54 37.21 -9.83
N ALA A 110 12.43 36.56 -9.48
CA ALA A 110 11.86 36.54 -8.14
C ALA A 110 12.16 35.26 -7.35
N LEU A 111 12.77 34.25 -7.97
CA LEU A 111 12.98 32.93 -7.39
C LEU A 111 14.36 32.39 -7.74
N ARG A 112 15.08 31.92 -6.72
CA ARG A 112 16.38 31.30 -6.86
C ARG A 112 16.30 29.87 -6.34
N VAL A 113 16.62 28.90 -7.19
CA VAL A 113 16.74 27.50 -6.80
C VAL A 113 18.22 27.11 -6.82
N VAL A 114 18.73 26.65 -5.68
CA VAL A 114 20.15 26.37 -5.43
C VAL A 114 20.34 24.92 -5.03
N GLN A 115 21.25 24.20 -5.68
CA GLN A 115 21.62 22.87 -5.20
C GLN A 115 22.48 22.96 -3.94
N VAL A 116 22.12 22.19 -2.93
CA VAL A 116 22.83 22.09 -1.65
C VAL A 116 23.24 20.64 -1.39
N MET A 117 24.33 20.45 -0.65
CA MET A 117 24.88 19.13 -0.36
C MET A 117 25.26 18.98 1.11
N ARG A 118 24.99 17.79 1.65
CA ARG A 118 25.49 17.34 2.95
C ARG A 118 26.10 15.96 2.78
N ALA A 119 27.42 15.87 2.94
CA ALA A 119 28.18 14.66 2.63
C ALA A 119 27.99 14.19 1.17
N GLN A 120 27.28 13.08 0.94
CA GLN A 120 26.95 12.53 -0.39
C GLN A 120 25.47 12.75 -0.78
N GLN A 121 24.71 13.46 0.05
CA GLN A 121 23.29 13.70 -0.15
C GLN A 121 23.08 15.03 -0.88
N ILE A 122 22.17 15.02 -1.85
CA ILE A 122 21.79 16.20 -2.65
C ILE A 122 20.42 16.71 -2.17
N GLY A 123 20.26 18.03 -2.14
CA GLY A 123 18.98 18.70 -1.92
C GLY A 123 18.91 20.00 -2.71
N PHE A 124 17.76 20.66 -2.66
CA PHE A 124 17.51 21.92 -3.36
C PHE A 124 16.97 22.96 -2.39
N TRP A 125 17.52 24.16 -2.46
CA TRP A 125 17.10 25.31 -1.70
C TRP A 125 16.39 26.31 -2.61
N ILE A 126 15.09 26.47 -2.37
CA ILE A 126 14.20 27.39 -3.05
C ILE A 126 14.09 28.67 -2.21
N GLN A 127 14.61 29.76 -2.76
CA GLN A 127 14.63 31.08 -2.16
C GLN A 127 13.85 32.05 -3.04
N GLY A 128 12.71 32.54 -2.55
CA GLY A 128 11.99 33.64 -3.17
C GLY A 128 12.48 35.01 -2.69
N ASN A 129 12.31 36.04 -3.50
CA ASN A 129 12.39 37.43 -3.02
C ASN A 129 11.27 37.72 -2.01
N ASP A 130 10.13 37.08 -2.16
CA ASP A 130 9.03 37.11 -1.20
C ASP A 130 8.31 35.75 -1.16
N ALA A 131 7.36 35.60 -0.23
CA ALA A 131 6.56 34.39 -0.12
C ALA A 131 5.72 34.14 -1.39
N ALA A 132 5.28 35.21 -2.07
CA ALA A 132 4.42 35.12 -3.24
C ALA A 132 5.13 34.42 -4.41
N ALA A 133 6.41 34.72 -4.63
CA ALA A 133 7.22 34.08 -5.65
C ALA A 133 7.35 32.56 -5.43
N VAL A 134 7.56 32.11 -4.19
CA VAL A 134 7.62 30.68 -3.86
C VAL A 134 6.25 30.00 -4.05
N ILE A 135 5.17 30.66 -3.60
CA ILE A 135 3.80 30.16 -3.75
C ILE A 135 3.41 30.01 -5.22
N GLU A 136 3.73 31.00 -6.04
CA GLU A 136 3.42 30.99 -7.48
C GLU A 136 4.14 29.83 -8.16
N TRP A 137 5.43 29.64 -7.86
CA TRP A 137 6.21 28.53 -8.42
C TRP A 137 5.67 27.16 -8.01
N LEU A 138 5.36 26.95 -6.72
CA LEU A 138 4.73 25.72 -6.23
C LEU A 138 3.38 25.46 -6.91
N THR A 139 2.59 26.51 -7.12
CA THR A 139 1.28 26.42 -7.81
C THR A 139 1.45 26.03 -9.27
N GLN A 140 2.43 26.61 -9.96
CA GLN A 140 2.75 26.25 -11.34
C GLN A 140 3.15 24.79 -11.43
N LEU A 141 4.10 24.32 -10.59
CA LEU A 141 4.52 22.92 -10.56
C LEU A 141 3.36 21.94 -10.31
N ALA A 142 2.44 22.28 -9.40
CA ALA A 142 1.28 21.45 -9.10
C ALA A 142 0.23 21.41 -10.23
N THR A 143 0.22 22.41 -11.13
CA THR A 143 -0.83 22.59 -12.16
C THR A 143 -0.34 22.44 -13.60
N THR A 144 0.97 22.30 -13.84
CA THR A 144 1.54 21.99 -15.16
C THR A 144 0.98 20.67 -15.70
N THR A 145 0.36 20.74 -16.87
CA THR A 145 -0.41 19.64 -17.49
C THR A 145 0.50 18.76 -18.34
N THR A 146 0.33 17.44 -18.24
CA THR A 146 0.45 16.54 -19.40
C THR A 146 -0.87 16.65 -20.17
N GLU A 147 -0.83 17.00 -21.45
CA GLU A 147 -2.03 17.18 -22.28
C GLU A 147 -2.95 15.93 -22.28
N ASP A 148 -4.26 16.21 -22.26
CA ASP A 148 -5.40 15.32 -22.50
C ASP A 148 -5.68 14.14 -21.54
N ALA A 149 -6.45 14.42 -20.48
CA ALA A 149 -7.45 13.49 -19.97
C ALA A 149 -8.79 14.22 -19.81
N GLY A 150 -9.80 13.73 -20.55
CA GLY A 150 -11.02 14.46 -20.87
C GLY A 150 -11.91 14.84 -19.68
N ARG A 151 -12.47 16.05 -19.77
CA ARG A 151 -13.64 16.48 -19.00
C ARG A 151 -14.82 15.52 -19.23
N VAL A 152 -15.40 15.00 -18.15
CA VAL A 152 -16.75 14.41 -18.16
C VAL A 152 -17.65 15.11 -17.12
N SER A 153 -18.93 15.16 -17.49
CA SER A 153 -20.06 15.95 -16.98
C SER A 153 -20.34 15.83 -15.48
N LYS A 154 -20.67 16.98 -14.88
CA LYS A 154 -21.31 17.17 -13.56
C LYS A 154 -22.48 16.20 -13.35
N SER A 155 -22.47 15.45 -12.25
CA SER A 155 -23.68 14.85 -11.67
C SER A 155 -24.23 15.76 -10.56
N GLN A 156 -25.54 15.96 -10.55
CA GLN A 156 -26.24 16.60 -9.44
C GLN A 156 -26.49 15.53 -8.38
N GLY A 157 -25.73 15.57 -7.27
CA GLY A 157 -25.89 14.66 -6.13
C GLY A 157 -26.63 15.32 -4.97
N THR A 158 -27.58 14.60 -4.38
CA THR A 158 -28.30 14.99 -3.16
C THR A 158 -27.45 14.76 -1.90
N THR A 159 -27.56 15.68 -0.97
CA THR A 159 -26.80 15.87 0.28
C THR A 159 -26.94 14.73 1.30
N GLN A 160 -25.84 14.09 1.74
CA GLN A 160 -25.84 13.10 2.84
C GLN A 160 -24.56 13.18 3.73
N SER A 161 -24.68 12.65 4.96
CA SER A 161 -23.70 12.74 6.07
C SER A 161 -22.44 11.89 5.87
N LEU A 162 -21.26 12.44 6.18
CA LEU A 162 -19.95 11.75 6.16
C LEU A 162 -19.89 10.64 7.23
N ASP A 163 -19.39 9.46 6.87
CA ASP A 163 -19.21 8.28 7.73
C ASP A 163 -17.71 7.91 7.76
N LEU A 164 -17.07 7.97 8.94
CA LEU A 164 -15.63 7.71 9.11
C LEU A 164 -15.23 6.29 8.66
N ALA A 165 -16.15 5.32 8.66
CA ALA A 165 -15.89 3.97 8.16
C ALA A 165 -15.87 3.87 6.62
N LYS A 166 -16.25 4.96 5.92
CA LYS A 166 -16.37 5.05 4.46
C LYS A 166 -15.58 6.21 3.86
N LEU A 167 -14.73 6.85 4.67
CA LEU A 167 -13.99 8.07 4.35
C LEU A 167 -13.22 8.03 3.02
N TYR A 168 -12.71 6.85 2.65
CA TYR A 168 -11.89 6.64 1.44
C TYR A 168 -12.55 5.70 0.41
N ARG A 169 -13.89 5.56 0.43
CA ARG A 169 -14.63 4.79 -0.59
C ARG A 169 -15.12 5.73 -1.70
N GLY A 170 -15.17 5.23 -2.95
CA GLY A 170 -15.67 6.00 -4.10
C GLY A 170 -17.20 6.13 -4.22
N ASN A 171 -17.99 5.65 -3.24
CA ASN A 171 -19.44 5.80 -3.27
C ASN A 171 -19.90 7.14 -2.64
N GLU A 172 -21.21 7.42 -2.63
CA GLU A 172 -21.86 8.71 -2.30
C GLU A 172 -21.52 9.36 -0.92
N TYR A 173 -20.54 8.85 -0.17
CA TYR A 173 -20.31 9.14 1.25
C TYR A 173 -18.83 9.41 1.66
N GLY A 174 -17.87 9.39 0.72
CA GLY A 174 -16.41 9.46 1.01
C GLY A 174 -15.67 10.63 0.31
N PHE A 175 -14.35 10.70 0.50
CA PHE A 175 -13.45 11.72 -0.09
C PHE A 175 -13.16 11.52 -1.58
N PHE A 176 -13.64 10.43 -2.18
CA PHE A 176 -13.43 10.12 -3.59
C PHE A 176 -14.75 9.97 -4.35
N THR A 177 -14.72 10.27 -5.64
CA THR A 177 -15.80 9.94 -6.59
C THR A 177 -15.51 8.60 -7.27
N ALA A 178 -16.54 7.84 -7.62
CA ALA A 178 -16.42 6.66 -8.46
C ALA A 178 -17.01 6.93 -9.84
N ASN A 179 -16.38 6.34 -10.87
CA ASN A 179 -16.96 6.21 -12.19
C ASN A 179 -18.12 5.20 -12.26
N HIS A 180 -18.82 5.18 -13.40
CA HIS A 180 -19.96 4.29 -13.70
C HIS A 180 -19.66 2.78 -13.53
N ASP A 181 -18.39 2.38 -13.46
CA ASP A 181 -17.85 1.02 -13.36
C ASP A 181 -17.27 0.67 -11.97
N GLY A 182 -17.16 1.63 -11.04
CA GLY A 182 -17.10 1.39 -9.59
C GLY A 182 -15.83 0.73 -9.02
N PHE A 183 -14.76 0.56 -9.80
CA PHE A 183 -13.58 -0.24 -9.39
C PHE A 183 -12.42 0.59 -8.83
N MET A 184 -12.23 1.84 -9.27
CA MET A 184 -11.22 2.77 -8.74
C MET A 184 -11.75 4.21 -8.69
N PRO A 185 -11.38 4.99 -7.66
CA PRO A 185 -11.77 6.39 -7.59
C PRO A 185 -11.06 7.23 -8.66
N ASP A 186 -11.82 8.07 -9.34
CA ASP A 186 -11.42 8.82 -10.53
C ASP A 186 -11.25 10.33 -10.30
N ASP A 187 -11.78 10.85 -9.19
CA ASP A 187 -11.52 12.20 -8.68
C ASP A 187 -11.70 12.25 -7.14
N THR A 188 -11.32 13.38 -6.56
CA THR A 188 -11.52 13.72 -5.15
C THR A 188 -12.80 14.55 -4.96
N ALA A 189 -13.67 14.08 -4.07
CA ALA A 189 -14.84 14.81 -3.60
C ALA A 189 -14.52 15.74 -2.42
N VAL A 190 -13.24 16.00 -2.15
CA VAL A 190 -12.77 16.79 -1.00
C VAL A 190 -11.99 18.03 -1.44
N GLN A 191 -12.03 19.07 -0.63
CA GLN A 191 -11.21 20.27 -0.75
C GLN A 191 -10.65 20.65 0.63
N LEU A 192 -9.33 20.85 0.73
CA LEU A 192 -8.70 21.38 1.93
C LEU A 192 -8.75 22.92 1.90
N VAL A 193 -9.08 23.55 3.03
CA VAL A 193 -9.21 24.99 3.15
C VAL A 193 -8.45 25.48 4.38
N LEU A 194 -7.38 26.23 4.16
CA LEU A 194 -6.47 26.69 5.20
C LEU A 194 -6.77 28.16 5.56
N GLY A 195 -7.10 28.38 6.82
CA GLY A 195 -7.46 29.66 7.40
C GLY A 195 -6.29 30.41 8.04
N PRO A 196 -6.51 31.65 8.50
CA PRO A 196 -5.46 32.57 8.95
C PRO A 196 -4.75 32.14 10.25
N ALA A 197 -5.33 31.24 11.03
CA ALA A 197 -4.73 30.65 12.24
C ALA A 197 -4.03 29.31 11.96
N CYS A 198 -3.82 28.94 10.70
CA CYS A 198 -3.09 27.72 10.34
C CYS A 198 -1.62 27.85 10.75
N ASN A 199 -1.21 27.02 11.70
CA ASN A 199 0.17 26.93 12.16
C ASN A 199 0.94 25.82 11.42
N THR A 200 2.24 25.72 11.68
CA THR A 200 3.12 24.73 11.03
C THR A 200 2.66 23.27 11.20
N GLU A 201 2.08 22.92 12.35
CA GLU A 201 1.55 21.57 12.57
C GLU A 201 0.32 21.30 11.66
N MET A 202 -0.63 22.23 11.60
CA MET A 202 -1.81 22.12 10.74
C MET A 202 -1.44 22.10 9.26
N GLY A 203 -0.47 22.93 8.87
CA GLY A 203 0.05 22.99 7.51
C GLY A 203 0.73 21.67 7.11
N ALA A 204 1.62 21.13 7.95
CA ALA A 204 2.26 19.84 7.71
C ALA A 204 1.24 18.69 7.63
N ALA A 205 0.23 18.71 8.49
CA ALA A 205 -0.85 17.72 8.44
C ALA A 205 -1.65 17.80 7.14
N ALA A 206 -1.98 19.01 6.68
CA ALA A 206 -2.66 19.22 5.39
C ALA A 206 -1.85 18.68 4.21
N VAL A 207 -0.53 18.90 4.22
CA VAL A 207 0.40 18.42 3.20
C VAL A 207 0.42 16.88 3.17
N ASN A 208 0.57 16.23 4.32
CA ASN A 208 0.61 14.77 4.39
C ASN A 208 -0.74 14.14 3.97
N LEU A 209 -1.87 14.74 4.39
CA LEU A 209 -3.19 14.28 3.98
C LEU A 209 -3.40 14.45 2.47
N ALA A 210 -2.98 15.57 1.89
CA ALA A 210 -3.07 15.83 0.46
C ALA A 210 -2.24 14.84 -0.36
N ALA A 211 -1.01 14.55 0.07
CA ALA A 211 -0.16 13.54 -0.55
C ALA A 211 -0.81 12.14 -0.51
N ARG A 212 -1.42 11.79 0.63
CA ARG A 212 -2.12 10.52 0.78
C ARG A 212 -3.33 10.43 -0.15
N LEU A 213 -4.14 11.48 -0.22
CA LEU A 213 -5.26 11.56 -1.15
C LEU A 213 -4.81 11.37 -2.61
N GLY A 214 -3.60 11.84 -2.95
CA GLY A 214 -3.02 11.66 -4.27
C GLY A 214 -2.66 10.21 -4.62
N VAL A 215 -2.01 9.48 -3.71
CA VAL A 215 -1.63 8.07 -3.94
C VAL A 215 -2.85 7.15 -4.08
N GLU A 216 -3.96 7.49 -3.41
CA GLU A 216 -5.14 6.64 -3.29
C GLU A 216 -6.21 6.89 -4.37
N THR A 217 -5.92 7.77 -5.33
CA THR A 217 -6.85 8.12 -6.43
C THR A 217 -6.18 8.01 -7.80
N THR A 218 -6.98 7.77 -8.82
CA THR A 218 -6.51 7.82 -10.23
C THR A 218 -6.71 9.19 -10.88
N GLY A 219 -7.29 10.15 -10.15
CA GLY A 219 -7.44 11.54 -10.60
C GLY A 219 -7.67 12.54 -9.47
N ILE A 220 -7.23 13.79 -9.68
CA ILE A 220 -7.45 14.93 -8.77
C ILE A 220 -7.74 16.19 -9.60
N THR A 221 -8.83 16.88 -9.26
CA THR A 221 -9.08 18.25 -9.70
C THR A 221 -8.32 19.25 -8.82
N PHE A 222 -7.27 19.86 -9.37
CA PHE A 222 -6.52 20.95 -8.73
C PHE A 222 -7.21 22.32 -8.87
N PRO A 223 -7.11 23.22 -7.86
CA PRO A 223 -6.42 23.01 -6.58
C PRO A 223 -7.23 22.15 -5.60
N LEU A 224 -6.57 21.17 -4.98
CA LEU A 224 -7.11 20.37 -3.88
C LEU A 224 -7.15 21.18 -2.57
N ALA A 225 -6.13 22.01 -2.34
CA ALA A 225 -6.00 22.87 -1.17
C ALA A 225 -6.04 24.36 -1.53
N THR A 226 -6.76 25.15 -0.74
CA THR A 226 -6.89 26.61 -0.92
C THR A 226 -6.70 27.34 0.39
N ALA A 227 -6.36 28.62 0.34
CA ALA A 227 -6.24 29.48 1.51
C ALA A 227 -7.24 30.63 1.45
N THR A 228 -7.85 30.96 2.59
CA THR A 228 -8.83 32.05 2.70
C THR A 228 -8.87 32.59 4.12
N ASP A 229 -9.07 33.91 4.26
CA ASP A 229 -9.22 34.56 5.57
C ASP A 229 -10.60 34.31 6.19
N GLU A 230 -11.59 33.94 5.37
CA GLU A 230 -12.95 33.64 5.77
C GLU A 230 -13.25 32.15 5.68
N LEU A 231 -14.05 31.62 6.60
CA LEU A 231 -14.51 30.24 6.49
C LEU A 231 -15.27 30.11 5.16
N PRO A 232 -14.94 29.11 4.32
CA PRO A 232 -15.61 28.95 3.04
C PRO A 232 -17.12 28.78 3.23
N GLU A 233 -17.88 29.40 2.33
CA GLU A 233 -19.26 28.98 2.13
C GLU A 233 -19.27 27.54 1.61
N ALA A 234 -20.19 26.75 2.12
CA ALA A 234 -20.23 25.33 1.85
C ALA A 234 -20.48 25.08 0.35
N ASP A 235 -19.50 24.47 -0.31
CA ASP A 235 -19.62 24.05 -1.71
C ASP A 235 -20.52 22.80 -1.80
N THR A 236 -21.59 22.87 -2.59
CA THR A 236 -22.49 21.72 -2.78
C THR A 236 -21.87 20.58 -3.60
N THR A 237 -20.70 20.81 -4.21
CA THR A 237 -20.04 19.86 -5.12
C THR A 237 -18.89 19.09 -4.47
N LYS A 238 -18.33 19.59 -3.36
CA LYS A 238 -17.22 18.95 -2.63
C LYS A 238 -17.38 19.08 -1.12
N HIS A 239 -16.92 18.08 -0.38
CA HIS A 239 -16.69 18.17 1.05
C HIS A 239 -15.51 19.12 1.33
N GLN A 240 -15.70 20.10 2.20
CA GLN A 240 -14.62 21.03 2.54
C GLN A 240 -14.05 20.70 3.91
N ILE A 241 -12.73 20.53 4.01
CA ILE A 241 -12.01 20.37 5.27
C ILE A 241 -11.31 21.68 5.59
N ALA A 242 -11.81 22.40 6.59
CA ALA A 242 -11.28 23.69 7.03
C ALA A 242 -10.30 23.52 8.21
N LEU A 243 -9.09 24.06 8.08
CA LEU A 243 -8.00 24.03 9.07
C LEU A 243 -7.62 25.47 9.42
N GLY A 244 -7.28 25.79 10.68
CA GLY A 244 -6.69 27.09 11.02
C GLY A 244 -7.66 28.28 11.03
N PHE A 245 -8.87 28.13 11.57
CA PHE A 245 -9.79 29.25 11.85
C PHE A 245 -9.90 29.48 13.37
N PRO A 246 -10.08 30.74 13.85
CA PRO A 246 -10.03 31.07 15.28
C PRO A 246 -11.03 30.29 16.14
N GLU A 247 -10.63 30.00 17.38
CA GLU A 247 -11.36 29.13 18.31
C GLU A 247 -12.75 29.66 18.69
N THR A 248 -13.76 28.99 18.18
CA THR A 248 -15.02 28.69 18.89
C THR A 248 -15.14 27.17 18.92
N PRO A 249 -15.80 26.56 19.93
CA PRO A 249 -15.62 25.16 20.27
C PRO A 249 -15.62 24.28 19.04
N THR A 250 -14.50 23.58 18.85
CA THR A 250 -14.26 22.60 17.78
C THR A 250 -15.37 21.55 17.79
N ALA A 251 -16.37 21.82 16.95
CA ALA A 251 -17.49 20.99 16.50
C ALA A 251 -18.66 21.90 16.09
N GLN A 252 -18.44 22.86 15.18
CA GLN A 252 -19.55 23.47 14.47
C GLN A 252 -19.48 23.11 12.99
N PHE A 253 -20.35 22.16 12.64
CA PHE A 253 -20.86 21.99 11.28
C PHE A 253 -21.78 23.18 11.02
N VAL A 254 -21.29 24.18 10.29
CA VAL A 254 -22.14 25.28 9.86
C VAL A 254 -22.64 24.95 8.46
N SER A 255 -23.95 24.76 8.32
CA SER A 255 -24.60 25.02 7.03
C SER A 255 -25.94 25.71 7.28
N GLN A 256 -26.25 26.69 6.43
CA GLN A 256 -27.61 27.21 6.27
C GLN A 256 -28.35 26.51 5.10
N SER A 257 -27.68 25.64 4.34
CA SER A 257 -28.14 25.15 3.02
C SER A 257 -27.92 23.66 2.73
N GLY A 258 -27.30 22.90 3.64
CA GLY A 258 -27.09 21.45 3.52
C GLY A 258 -25.65 21.01 3.17
N ALA A 259 -24.83 21.83 2.52
CA ALA A 259 -23.42 21.47 2.26
C ALA A 259 -22.55 21.49 3.54
N LEU A 260 -21.57 20.60 3.67
CA LEU A 260 -20.82 20.37 4.92
C LEU A 260 -19.37 20.89 4.84
N VAL A 261 -19.04 21.85 5.71
CA VAL A 261 -17.66 22.23 6.03
C VAL A 261 -17.23 21.50 7.31
N HIS A 262 -16.25 20.62 7.18
CA HIS A 262 -15.62 19.88 8.27
C HIS A 262 -14.45 20.68 8.82
N ARG A 263 -14.56 21.22 10.04
CA ARG A 263 -13.41 21.84 10.71
C ARG A 263 -12.60 20.78 11.44
N LEU A 264 -11.34 20.58 11.04
CA LEU A 264 -10.42 19.66 11.71
C LEU A 264 -9.31 20.46 12.39
N ASP A 265 -8.76 19.92 13.48
CA ASP A 265 -7.49 20.40 14.03
C ASP A 265 -6.30 19.67 13.38
N GLY A 266 -5.09 20.16 13.65
CA GLY A 266 -3.86 19.60 13.08
C GLY A 266 -3.62 18.15 13.50
N ALA A 267 -3.98 17.79 14.73
CA ALA A 267 -3.80 16.43 15.25
C ALA A 267 -4.70 15.42 14.53
N MET A 268 -5.98 15.76 14.31
CA MET A 268 -6.93 14.94 13.57
C MET A 268 -6.52 14.79 12.10
N CYS A 269 -6.06 15.88 11.47
CA CYS A 269 -5.58 15.86 10.10
C CYS A 269 -4.34 14.96 9.96
N ARG A 270 -3.38 15.04 10.91
CA ARG A 270 -2.21 14.15 10.96
C ARG A 270 -2.62 12.68 11.12
N TYR A 271 -3.54 12.41 12.05
CA TYR A 271 -4.08 11.06 12.25
C TYR A 271 -4.69 10.48 10.98
N LEU A 272 -5.50 11.25 10.25
CA LEU A 272 -6.11 10.80 8.99
C LEU A 272 -5.07 10.47 7.90
N ALA A 273 -3.91 11.12 7.92
CA ALA A 273 -2.79 10.82 7.03
C ALA A 273 -2.00 9.56 7.46
N ASP A 274 -1.87 9.31 8.77
CA ASP A 274 -0.96 8.30 9.32
C ASP A 274 -1.57 6.89 9.51
N VAL A 275 -2.89 6.76 9.63
CA VAL A 275 -3.53 5.55 10.20
C VAL A 275 -4.01 4.54 9.15
N TYR A 276 -4.03 4.90 7.86
CA TYR A 276 -4.58 4.04 6.82
C TYR A 276 -3.49 3.41 5.91
N PRO A 277 -3.57 2.11 5.55
CA PRO A 277 -4.44 1.08 6.13
C PRO A 277 -3.90 0.52 7.47
N PHE A 278 -2.69 0.89 7.90
CA PHE A 278 -2.11 0.46 9.17
C PHE A 278 -1.21 1.54 9.78
N LEU A 279 -1.33 1.71 11.11
CA LEU A 279 -0.43 2.50 11.95
C LEU A 279 1.03 2.09 11.72
N ASN A 280 1.92 3.06 11.47
CA ASN A 280 3.35 2.75 11.46
C ASN A 280 3.82 2.30 12.86
N SER A 281 4.84 1.44 12.89
CA SER A 281 5.33 0.80 14.12
C SER A 281 5.89 1.80 15.15
N ALA A 282 6.32 3.00 14.71
CA ALA A 282 6.85 4.02 15.59
C ALA A 282 5.73 4.67 16.44
N ALA A 283 4.55 4.91 15.86
CA ALA A 283 3.38 5.44 16.57
C ALA A 283 2.82 4.45 17.61
N GLN A 284 2.95 3.13 17.34
CA GLN A 284 2.58 2.08 18.31
C GLN A 284 3.51 2.05 19.53
N CYS A 285 4.80 2.38 19.37
CA CYS A 285 5.77 2.36 20.46
C CYS A 285 5.74 3.61 21.36
N ALA A 286 5.20 4.73 20.88
CA ALA A 286 5.26 6.02 21.59
C ALA A 286 4.08 6.28 22.55
N GLY A 287 3.05 5.43 22.60
CA GLY A 287 1.86 5.66 23.44
C GLY A 287 0.86 6.68 22.86
N ASP A 288 1.08 7.14 21.62
CA ASP A 288 0.20 8.07 20.90
C ASP A 288 -1.19 7.48 20.65
N GLU A 289 -1.35 6.16 20.64
CA GLU A 289 -2.65 5.48 20.53
C GLU A 289 -3.62 5.89 21.64
N ALA A 290 -3.16 5.89 22.90
CA ALA A 290 -3.99 6.25 24.04
C ALA A 290 -4.34 7.74 24.04
N GLN A 291 -3.39 8.60 23.66
CA GLN A 291 -3.57 10.04 23.60
C GLN A 291 -4.48 10.47 22.44
N THR A 292 -4.42 9.75 21.32
CA THR A 292 -5.27 9.94 20.15
C THR A 292 -6.69 9.45 20.40
N VAL A 293 -6.85 8.27 21.00
CA VAL A 293 -8.15 7.74 21.44
C VAL A 293 -8.81 8.68 22.45
N GLN A 294 -8.02 9.26 23.37
CA GLN A 294 -8.52 10.22 24.35
C GLN A 294 -8.97 11.55 23.70
N HIS A 295 -8.24 12.07 22.71
CA HIS A 295 -8.65 13.23 21.92
C HIS A 295 -9.94 12.98 21.14
N ILE A 296 -10.06 11.82 20.47
CA ILE A 296 -11.28 11.39 19.77
C ILE A 296 -12.46 11.32 20.74
N LEU A 297 -12.25 10.76 21.92
CA LEU A 297 -13.26 10.67 22.98
C LEU A 297 -13.73 12.02 23.51
N ASP A 298 -12.82 12.96 23.71
CA ASP A 298 -13.14 14.29 24.23
C ASP A 298 -13.83 15.17 23.18
N HIS A 299 -13.54 14.95 21.89
CA HIS A 299 -14.26 15.57 20.78
C HIS A 299 -15.66 14.97 20.57
N LEU A 300 -15.81 13.64 20.61
CA LEU A 300 -17.12 12.95 20.54
C LEU A 300 -18.07 13.40 21.66
N ARG A 301 -17.50 13.78 22.82
CA ARG A 301 -18.23 14.36 23.96
C ARG A 301 -18.72 15.78 23.69
N ALA A 302 -17.98 16.60 22.94
CA ALA A 302 -18.36 17.97 22.58
C ALA A 302 -19.41 18.02 21.45
N ILE A 303 -19.37 17.05 20.52
CA ILE A 303 -20.28 16.96 19.35
C ILE A 303 -21.71 16.56 19.75
N THR A 304 -21.87 15.85 20.87
CA THR A 304 -23.12 15.17 21.18
C THR A 304 -24.03 15.97 22.13
N HIS A 305 -24.59 17.08 21.63
CA HIS A 305 -25.93 17.56 22.01
C HIS A 305 -27.01 17.22 20.96
N ALA A 306 -26.64 16.45 19.93
CA ALA A 306 -27.52 15.52 19.23
C ALA A 306 -26.94 14.10 19.37
N HIS A 307 -27.41 13.38 20.40
CA HIS A 307 -27.19 11.95 20.73
C HIS A 307 -25.78 11.45 21.14
N THR A 308 -25.49 11.59 22.42
CA THR A 308 -24.35 11.09 23.22
C THR A 308 -24.26 9.56 23.48
N PRO A 309 -25.34 8.75 23.47
CA PRO A 309 -25.24 7.35 23.93
C PRO A 309 -24.50 6.36 23.00
N LEU A 310 -24.44 6.60 21.69
CA LEU A 310 -23.87 5.66 20.71
C LEU A 310 -22.33 5.70 20.64
N ALA A 311 -21.74 6.87 20.82
CA ALA A 311 -20.30 7.06 20.72
C ALA A 311 -19.51 6.44 21.89
N LYS A 312 -20.10 6.38 23.09
CA LYS A 312 -19.45 5.81 24.30
C LYS A 312 -19.73 4.31 24.50
N LEU A 313 -20.86 3.81 23.98
CA LEU A 313 -21.12 2.37 23.85
C LEU A 313 -20.19 1.69 22.86
N ALA A 314 -19.97 2.34 21.72
CA ALA A 314 -19.19 1.82 20.61
C ALA A 314 -17.69 1.80 20.90
N LEU A 315 -17.20 2.63 21.83
CA LEU A 315 -15.78 2.63 22.16
C LEU A 315 -15.41 1.67 23.30
N ALA A 316 -16.26 1.51 24.32
CA ALA A 316 -15.96 0.68 25.49
C ALA A 316 -16.27 -0.82 25.31
N GLU A 317 -17.27 -1.19 24.50
CA GLU A 317 -17.54 -2.60 24.15
C GLU A 317 -16.54 -3.16 23.13
N VAL A 318 -16.07 -2.30 22.23
CA VAL A 318 -15.02 -2.59 21.23
C VAL A 318 -13.64 -2.75 21.87
N GLN A 319 -13.42 -2.13 23.03
CA GLN A 319 -12.17 -2.29 23.80
C GLN A 319 -12.18 -3.47 24.78
N ALA A 320 -13.34 -4.08 25.08
CA ALA A 320 -13.46 -5.03 26.20
C ALA A 320 -14.22 -6.34 25.92
N GLY A 321 -14.80 -6.52 24.72
CA GLY A 321 -15.35 -7.82 24.29
C GLY A 321 -16.72 -8.21 24.86
N HIS A 322 -17.52 -7.24 25.30
CA HIS A 322 -18.87 -7.49 25.88
C HIS A 322 -20.00 -7.00 24.92
N SER A 323 -21.23 -6.87 25.42
CA SER A 323 -22.32 -6.18 24.71
C SER A 323 -23.11 -5.26 25.65
N LEU A 324 -23.48 -4.06 25.18
CA LEU A 324 -24.05 -3.02 26.04
C LEU A 324 -25.55 -2.82 25.86
N HIS A 325 -26.26 -2.61 26.97
CA HIS A 325 -27.66 -2.22 26.99
C HIS A 325 -27.87 -0.83 27.61
N LEU A 326 -28.51 0.05 26.83
CA LEU A 326 -28.85 1.43 27.18
C LEU A 326 -30.29 1.53 27.67
N ILE A 327 -30.56 2.34 28.70
CA ILE A 327 -31.92 2.81 29.04
C ILE A 327 -31.93 4.34 29.04
N ALA A 328 -32.83 4.93 28.24
CA ALA A 328 -33.09 6.36 28.15
C ALA A 328 -34.34 6.77 28.98
N PRO A 329 -34.45 8.01 29.48
CA PRO A 329 -35.72 8.55 29.96
C PRO A 329 -36.55 9.04 28.78
N GLY A 330 -37.64 8.32 28.51
CA GLY A 330 -38.54 8.60 27.38
C GLY A 330 -38.84 7.36 26.54
N ALA A 331 -39.12 6.26 27.23
CA ALA A 331 -39.82 5.06 26.77
C ALA A 331 -40.00 4.85 25.25
N HIS A 332 -39.02 4.19 24.65
CA HIS A 332 -39.34 3.03 23.82
C HIS A 332 -38.78 1.80 24.54
N ALA A 333 -39.63 0.79 24.73
CA ALA A 333 -39.27 -0.39 25.52
C ALA A 333 -38.00 -1.03 24.96
N ALA A 334 -37.07 -1.39 25.85
CA ALA A 334 -35.76 -1.96 25.53
C ALA A 334 -35.82 -3.21 24.61
N GLU A 335 -36.99 -3.86 24.54
CA GLU A 335 -37.28 -4.99 23.65
C GLU A 335 -37.23 -4.63 22.14
N GLN A 336 -37.31 -3.35 21.75
CA GLN A 336 -37.24 -2.94 20.34
C GLN A 336 -35.85 -2.51 19.85
N LEU A 337 -34.90 -2.19 20.75
CA LEU A 337 -33.58 -1.64 20.40
C LEU A 337 -32.42 -2.65 20.53
N GLN A 338 -32.69 -3.88 20.98
CA GLN A 338 -31.77 -5.01 20.90
C GLN A 338 -31.95 -5.77 19.58
N ARG A 339 -31.52 -5.21 18.45
CA ARG A 339 -31.33 -6.04 17.26
C ARG A 339 -29.90 -5.93 16.79
N VAL A 340 -29.06 -6.82 17.33
CA VAL A 340 -28.03 -7.44 16.49
C VAL A 340 -28.78 -7.94 15.27
N VAL A 341 -28.63 -7.21 14.17
CA VAL A 341 -29.31 -7.53 12.92
C VAL A 341 -28.67 -8.76 12.31
N PHE A 342 -27.34 -8.86 12.44
CA PHE A 342 -26.53 -9.98 11.99
C PHE A 342 -25.18 -9.99 12.76
N ARG A 343 -24.84 -11.10 13.41
CA ARG A 343 -23.51 -11.38 14.01
C ARG A 343 -23.20 -12.83 13.69
N GLN A 344 -21.99 -13.08 13.21
CA GLN A 344 -21.53 -14.44 12.96
C GLN A 344 -20.10 -14.57 13.46
N GLU A 345 -19.85 -15.60 14.24
CA GLU A 345 -18.52 -15.96 14.70
C GLU A 345 -17.94 -17.00 13.76
N TRP A 346 -16.65 -16.87 13.48
CA TRP A 346 -15.95 -17.81 12.62
C TRP A 346 -14.82 -18.48 13.37
N SER A 347 -14.68 -19.76 13.12
CA SER A 347 -13.50 -20.55 13.42
C SER A 347 -13.38 -21.61 12.34
N PRO A 348 -12.17 -22.08 12.00
CA PRO A 348 -11.99 -23.22 11.11
C PRO A 348 -12.81 -24.41 11.61
N ALA A 349 -13.57 -25.05 10.73
CA ALA A 349 -14.46 -26.15 11.10
C ALA A 349 -13.71 -27.37 11.65
N ASP A 350 -12.43 -27.52 11.31
CA ASP A 350 -11.55 -28.56 11.81
C ASP A 350 -10.87 -28.19 13.14
N GLY A 351 -11.03 -26.94 13.61
CA GLY A 351 -10.40 -26.42 14.82
C GLY A 351 -8.87 -26.33 14.74
N LEU A 352 -8.29 -26.41 13.54
CA LEU A 352 -6.84 -26.36 13.32
C LEU A 352 -6.44 -24.99 12.76
N ASP A 353 -5.24 -24.53 13.10
CA ASP A 353 -4.57 -23.46 12.35
C ASP A 353 -3.97 -24.01 11.05
N GLU A 354 -3.62 -23.13 10.10
CA GLU A 354 -3.05 -23.56 8.82
C GLU A 354 -1.78 -24.42 8.97
N ARG A 355 -0.89 -24.07 9.92
CA ARG A 355 0.35 -24.82 10.16
C ARG A 355 0.04 -26.24 10.65
N GLN A 356 -0.96 -26.41 11.52
CA GLN A 356 -1.44 -27.71 11.98
C GLN A 356 -2.06 -28.50 10.84
N ARG A 357 -2.82 -27.87 9.94
CA ARG A 357 -3.34 -28.55 8.74
C ARG A 357 -2.21 -29.02 7.82
N VAL A 358 -1.23 -28.16 7.52
CA VAL A 358 -0.09 -28.52 6.66
C VAL A 358 0.75 -29.63 7.30
N TYR A 359 1.03 -29.55 8.61
CA TYR A 359 1.73 -30.61 9.33
C TYR A 359 0.93 -31.92 9.35
N LYS A 360 -0.39 -31.86 9.52
CA LYS A 360 -1.26 -33.02 9.44
C LYS A 360 -1.20 -33.66 8.05
N THR A 361 -1.28 -32.87 6.97
CA THR A 361 -1.11 -33.36 5.59
C THR A 361 0.28 -33.99 5.41
N PHE A 362 1.32 -33.42 6.02
CA PHE A 362 2.67 -33.98 5.97
C PHE A 362 2.73 -35.38 6.59
N ILE A 363 2.19 -35.55 7.80
CA ILE A 363 2.19 -36.83 8.52
C ILE A 363 1.26 -37.85 7.85
N ASP A 364 0.07 -37.44 7.43
CA ASP A 364 -0.96 -38.37 6.96
C ASP A 364 -0.77 -38.78 5.49
N LYS A 365 -0.08 -37.96 4.69
CA LYS A 365 0.05 -38.14 3.23
C LYS A 365 1.49 -38.18 2.75
N ALA A 366 2.25 -37.11 3.01
CA ALA A 366 3.58 -36.94 2.44
C ALA A 366 4.59 -37.95 3.00
N LEU A 367 4.63 -38.11 4.33
CA LEU A 367 5.57 -39.01 4.99
C LEU A 367 5.33 -40.50 4.61
N PRO A 368 4.09 -41.04 4.62
CA PRO A 368 3.83 -42.39 4.11
C PRO A 368 4.21 -42.57 2.64
N TYR A 369 4.00 -41.55 1.80
CA TYR A 369 4.40 -41.61 0.40
C TYR A 369 5.93 -41.67 0.25
N LEU A 370 6.68 -40.88 1.04
CA LEU A 370 8.14 -40.91 1.07
C LEU A 370 8.68 -42.28 1.53
N GLN A 371 8.05 -42.88 2.54
CA GLN A 371 8.43 -44.21 3.05
C GLN A 371 8.22 -45.33 2.03
N GLN A 372 7.32 -45.13 1.07
CA GLN A 372 7.05 -46.11 0.00
C GLN A 372 7.92 -45.90 -1.24
N GLN A 373 8.67 -44.80 -1.32
CA GLN A 373 9.56 -44.58 -2.45
C GLN A 373 10.68 -45.62 -2.45
N PRO A 374 11.01 -46.21 -3.60
CA PRO A 374 12.13 -47.13 -3.68
C PRO A 374 13.40 -46.41 -3.23
N HIS A 375 14.25 -47.14 -2.51
CA HIS A 375 15.58 -46.66 -2.15
C HIS A 375 16.34 -46.29 -3.42
N GLY A 376 16.49 -44.99 -3.65
CA GLY A 376 17.11 -44.42 -4.83
C GLY A 376 18.28 -43.54 -4.43
N GLU A 377 19.26 -43.42 -5.34
CA GLU A 377 20.41 -42.53 -5.16
C GLU A 377 20.06 -41.05 -5.38
N SER A 378 18.93 -40.75 -6.03
CA SER A 378 18.49 -39.39 -6.33
C SER A 378 17.80 -38.73 -5.13
N PRO A 379 18.19 -37.50 -4.72
CA PRO A 379 17.49 -36.77 -3.67
C PRO A 379 16.08 -36.36 -4.10
N LEU A 380 15.16 -36.31 -3.13
CA LEU A 380 13.79 -35.81 -3.30
C LEU A 380 13.69 -34.39 -2.77
N THR A 381 13.00 -33.51 -3.51
CA THR A 381 12.67 -32.17 -3.02
C THR A 381 11.25 -32.17 -2.45
N VAL A 382 11.13 -31.76 -1.19
CA VAL A 382 9.85 -31.65 -0.47
C VAL A 382 9.62 -30.18 -0.15
N THR A 383 8.60 -29.60 -0.78
CA THR A 383 8.20 -28.19 -0.61
C THR A 383 6.89 -28.13 0.13
N LEU A 384 6.88 -27.49 1.30
CA LEU A 384 5.66 -27.20 2.05
C LEU A 384 5.29 -25.72 1.86
N PHE A 385 4.02 -25.45 1.52
CA PHE A 385 3.46 -24.11 1.49
C PHE A 385 2.62 -23.89 2.74
N CYS A 386 3.02 -22.91 3.56
CA CYS A 386 2.34 -22.56 4.79
C CYS A 386 2.42 -21.05 5.01
N ASN A 387 1.27 -20.38 5.01
CA ASN A 387 1.11 -18.95 5.21
C ASN A 387 1.42 -18.54 6.67
N ALA A 388 2.70 -18.57 7.01
CA ALA A 388 3.20 -18.27 8.34
C ALA A 388 4.50 -17.47 8.25
N PRO A 389 4.82 -16.64 9.26
CA PRO A 389 6.08 -15.90 9.30
C PRO A 389 7.29 -16.85 9.42
N ALA A 390 8.46 -16.40 8.99
CA ALA A 390 9.67 -17.22 8.91
C ALA A 390 10.00 -18.02 10.20
N PRO A 391 9.92 -17.47 11.43
CA PRO A 391 10.18 -18.25 12.65
C PRO A 391 9.20 -19.40 12.86
N ALA A 392 7.94 -19.25 12.41
CA ALA A 392 6.95 -20.32 12.49
C ALA A 392 7.21 -21.40 11.44
N ARG A 393 7.59 -21.02 10.21
CA ARG A 393 8.02 -21.96 9.16
C ARG A 393 9.27 -22.74 9.57
N GLN A 394 10.25 -22.10 10.21
CA GLN A 394 11.45 -22.75 10.73
C GLN A 394 11.14 -23.79 11.82
N ARG A 395 10.20 -23.50 12.73
CA ARG A 395 9.71 -24.48 13.72
C ARG A 395 9.01 -25.65 13.05
N LEU A 396 8.18 -25.39 12.03
CA LEU A 396 7.55 -26.45 11.23
C LEU A 396 8.62 -27.30 10.52
N ALA A 397 9.65 -26.68 9.95
CA ALA A 397 10.74 -27.37 9.29
C ALA A 397 11.51 -28.28 10.27
N ALA A 398 11.78 -27.81 11.49
CA ALA A 398 12.43 -28.62 12.51
C ALA A 398 11.63 -29.89 12.84
N VAL A 399 10.32 -29.77 13.10
CA VAL A 399 9.49 -30.94 13.42
C VAL A 399 9.34 -31.88 12.22
N CYS A 400 9.25 -31.35 10.99
CA CYS A 400 9.22 -32.20 9.79
C CYS A 400 10.55 -32.94 9.58
N ARG A 401 11.70 -32.28 9.79
CA ARG A 401 13.02 -32.91 9.67
C ARG A 401 13.21 -34.05 10.67
N GLU A 402 12.71 -33.92 11.90
CA GLU A 402 12.74 -35.02 12.88
C GLU A 402 12.03 -36.27 12.37
N GLN A 403 10.89 -36.10 11.68
CA GLN A 403 10.15 -37.23 11.11
C GLN A 403 10.85 -37.83 9.88
N LEU A 404 11.54 -36.99 9.10
CA LEU A 404 12.32 -37.40 7.93
C LEU A 404 13.59 -38.16 8.30
N GLY A 405 14.08 -38.08 9.55
CA GLY A 405 15.29 -38.78 9.98
C GLY A 405 15.25 -40.31 9.85
N ASN A 406 14.06 -40.89 9.67
CA ASN A 406 13.85 -42.32 9.43
C ASN A 406 13.67 -42.69 7.94
N ILE A 407 13.84 -41.72 7.04
CA ILE A 407 13.77 -41.94 5.59
C ILE A 407 15.19 -42.18 5.07
N GLU A 408 15.39 -43.30 4.37
CA GLU A 408 16.70 -43.67 3.85
C GLU A 408 17.13 -42.83 2.64
N THR A 409 16.18 -42.34 1.85
CA THR A 409 16.43 -41.46 0.70
C THR A 409 16.75 -40.05 1.17
N ALA A 410 17.73 -39.39 0.54
CA ALA A 410 18.06 -37.99 0.82
C ALA A 410 16.87 -37.08 0.47
N VAL A 411 16.48 -36.21 1.41
CA VAL A 411 15.37 -35.27 1.25
C VAL A 411 15.84 -33.83 1.46
N GLN A 412 15.63 -32.99 0.45
CA GLN A 412 15.75 -31.53 0.57
C GLN A 412 14.38 -30.97 0.97
N LEU A 413 14.29 -30.48 2.21
CA LEU A 413 13.05 -29.89 2.74
C LEU A 413 13.13 -28.36 2.71
N GLN A 414 12.20 -27.74 2.01
CA GLN A 414 11.97 -26.29 2.03
C GLN A 414 10.53 -25.96 2.45
N ILE A 415 10.34 -24.86 3.17
CA ILE A 415 9.02 -24.40 3.62
C ILE A 415 8.83 -22.94 3.25
N LEU A 416 7.95 -22.71 2.29
CA LEU A 416 7.67 -21.40 1.70
C LEU A 416 6.32 -20.85 2.22
N PRO A 417 6.15 -19.52 2.28
CA PRO A 417 4.85 -18.92 2.46
C PRO A 417 3.95 -19.20 1.25
N VAL A 418 2.64 -19.02 1.43
CA VAL A 418 1.68 -19.10 0.32
C VAL A 418 1.73 -17.82 -0.51
N HIS A 419 1.80 -16.66 0.15
CA HIS A 419 1.94 -15.36 -0.53
C HIS A 419 3.40 -15.04 -0.85
N LYS A 420 3.66 -14.54 -2.05
CA LYS A 420 5.01 -14.22 -2.55
C LYS A 420 6.01 -15.39 -2.39
N ALA A 421 5.52 -16.61 -2.66
CA ALA A 421 6.31 -17.82 -2.57
C ALA A 421 7.53 -17.79 -3.49
N GLY A 422 7.37 -17.28 -4.72
CA GLY A 422 8.45 -17.15 -5.70
C GLY A 422 9.57 -16.22 -5.21
N LEU A 423 9.23 -15.01 -4.76
CA LEU A 423 10.20 -14.08 -4.17
C LEU A 423 10.91 -14.69 -2.95
N THR A 424 10.16 -15.35 -2.07
CA THR A 424 10.74 -15.97 -0.87
C THR A 424 11.68 -17.12 -1.23
N TRP A 425 11.32 -17.95 -2.19
CA TRP A 425 12.17 -19.03 -2.70
C TRP A 425 13.47 -18.48 -3.27
N LEU A 426 13.41 -17.43 -4.09
CA LEU A 426 14.60 -16.79 -4.64
C LEU A 426 15.54 -16.25 -3.55
N LEU A 427 14.99 -15.61 -2.51
CA LEU A 427 15.80 -14.95 -1.47
C LEU A 427 16.25 -15.88 -0.33
N GLU A 428 15.39 -16.79 0.11
CA GLU A 428 15.65 -17.67 1.26
C GLU A 428 16.30 -18.99 0.85
N GLU A 429 16.00 -19.52 -0.34
CA GLU A 429 16.47 -20.85 -0.79
C GLU A 429 17.54 -20.76 -1.90
N GLN A 430 17.32 -19.91 -2.92
CA GLN A 430 18.22 -19.86 -4.09
C GLN A 430 19.43 -18.96 -3.88
N LEU A 431 19.23 -17.75 -3.35
CA LEU A 431 20.31 -16.79 -3.13
C LEU A 431 21.50 -17.36 -2.34
N PRO A 432 21.32 -18.12 -1.23
CA PRO A 432 22.45 -18.74 -0.53
C PRO A 432 23.27 -19.68 -1.43
N GLN A 433 22.61 -20.47 -2.28
CA GLN A 433 23.28 -21.39 -3.21
C GLN A 433 24.04 -20.61 -4.28
N LEU A 434 23.42 -19.57 -4.85
CA LEU A 434 24.07 -18.71 -5.84
C LEU A 434 25.32 -18.03 -5.29
N GLN A 435 25.34 -17.66 -4.01
CA GLN A 435 26.51 -17.06 -3.34
C GLN A 435 27.69 -18.04 -3.18
N GLU A 436 27.47 -19.36 -3.30
CA GLU A 436 28.53 -20.36 -3.30
C GLU A 436 29.20 -20.52 -4.68
N HIS A 437 28.66 -19.87 -5.72
CA HIS A 437 29.14 -19.94 -7.09
C HIS A 437 29.67 -18.59 -7.60
N GLU A 438 30.61 -18.62 -8.54
CA GLU A 438 31.01 -17.43 -9.30
C GLU A 438 29.95 -17.11 -10.36
N VAL A 439 28.88 -16.42 -9.94
CA VAL A 439 27.78 -16.02 -10.80
C VAL A 439 28.10 -14.70 -11.50
N ALA A 440 27.88 -14.64 -12.82
CA ALA A 440 28.01 -13.44 -13.64
C ALA A 440 26.70 -13.04 -14.33
N GLN A 441 25.73 -13.95 -14.42
CA GLN A 441 24.39 -13.69 -14.97
C GLN A 441 23.36 -14.60 -14.28
N VAL A 442 22.17 -14.07 -14.03
CA VAL A 442 21.01 -14.83 -13.54
C VAL A 442 19.84 -14.59 -14.47
N THR A 443 19.15 -15.66 -14.85
CA THR A 443 17.90 -15.61 -15.58
C THR A 443 16.80 -16.24 -14.74
N ILE A 444 15.75 -15.47 -14.47
CA ILE A 444 14.55 -15.89 -13.76
C ILE A 444 13.45 -16.01 -14.79
N ALA A 445 12.99 -17.23 -15.05
CA ALA A 445 11.88 -17.44 -15.96
C ALA A 445 10.60 -17.73 -15.19
N PHE A 446 9.47 -17.14 -15.61
CA PHE A 446 8.15 -17.40 -15.03
C PHE A 446 7.18 -17.97 -16.07
N ALA A 447 6.27 -18.84 -15.64
CA ALA A 447 5.22 -19.35 -16.52
C ALA A 447 4.18 -18.26 -16.85
N GLU A 448 3.58 -18.29 -18.04
CA GLU A 448 2.34 -17.55 -18.27
C GLU A 448 1.23 -18.16 -17.41
N PHE A 449 0.47 -17.33 -16.68
CA PHE A 449 -0.70 -17.84 -15.98
C PHE A 449 -1.81 -18.18 -16.98
N ARG A 450 -2.15 -19.47 -17.06
CA ARG A 450 -3.27 -19.99 -17.86
C ARG A 450 -4.13 -20.89 -16.98
N PRO A 451 -5.38 -20.50 -16.70
CA PRO A 451 -6.24 -21.32 -15.87
C PRO A 451 -6.69 -22.60 -16.59
N PRO A 452 -7.11 -23.63 -15.84
CA PRO A 452 -7.52 -24.91 -16.39
C PRO A 452 -8.88 -24.83 -17.08
N SER A 453 -9.79 -24.00 -16.57
CA SER A 453 -11.10 -23.82 -17.15
C SER A 453 -11.02 -23.06 -18.48
N VAL A 454 -11.64 -23.63 -19.52
CA VAL A 454 -11.72 -23.05 -20.88
C VAL A 454 -12.77 -21.93 -20.96
N THR A 455 -13.04 -21.24 -19.84
CA THR A 455 -14.06 -20.18 -19.74
C THR A 455 -13.39 -18.83 -19.81
N ASP A 456 -13.72 -17.95 -20.75
CA ASP A 456 -13.04 -16.64 -20.90
C ASP A 456 -13.30 -15.62 -19.75
N GLN A 457 -13.80 -16.06 -18.59
CA GLN A 457 -14.20 -15.21 -17.47
C GLN A 457 -13.40 -15.56 -16.20
N TRP A 458 -12.18 -15.05 -16.10
CA TRP A 458 -11.36 -15.05 -14.89
C TRP A 458 -10.69 -13.69 -14.68
N LEU A 459 -10.30 -13.38 -13.44
CA LEU A 459 -9.75 -12.07 -13.07
C LEU A 459 -8.21 -12.01 -13.12
N ASP A 460 -7.54 -13.15 -13.15
CA ASP A 460 -6.08 -13.23 -13.10
C ASP A 460 -5.43 -12.85 -14.43
N LEU A 461 -4.38 -12.01 -14.36
CA LEU A 461 -3.61 -11.60 -15.53
C LEU A 461 -2.62 -12.71 -15.95
N PRO A 462 -2.29 -12.84 -17.25
CA PRO A 462 -1.24 -13.76 -17.72
C PRO A 462 0.12 -13.53 -17.04
N THR A 463 0.39 -12.30 -16.58
CA THR A 463 1.61 -11.89 -15.87
C THR A 463 1.52 -12.04 -14.36
N ARG A 464 0.49 -12.70 -13.81
CA ARG A 464 0.30 -12.86 -12.36
C ARG A 464 1.57 -13.32 -11.63
N TRP A 465 2.24 -14.34 -12.16
CA TRP A 465 3.45 -14.88 -11.53
C TRP A 465 4.61 -13.88 -11.53
N LEU A 466 4.71 -13.02 -12.55
CA LEU A 466 5.66 -11.91 -12.55
C LEU A 466 5.34 -10.89 -11.45
N GLN A 467 4.06 -10.57 -11.23
CA GLN A 467 3.64 -9.62 -10.19
C GLN A 467 3.99 -10.11 -8.77
N GLU A 468 3.92 -11.42 -8.53
CA GLU A 468 4.30 -12.00 -7.24
C GLU A 468 5.82 -12.02 -6.99
N LEU A 469 6.64 -11.93 -8.05
CA LEU A 469 8.10 -11.86 -7.96
C LEU A 469 8.61 -10.48 -7.56
N PHE A 470 7.90 -9.39 -7.86
CA PHE A 470 8.41 -8.05 -7.59
C PHE A 470 8.75 -7.83 -6.10
N PRO A 471 9.94 -7.31 -5.74
CA PRO A 471 11.07 -6.86 -6.57
C PRO A 471 12.26 -7.86 -6.59
N ALA A 472 12.14 -9.00 -7.28
CA ALA A 472 13.09 -10.12 -7.15
C ALA A 472 14.45 -9.85 -7.81
N ASP A 473 14.45 -9.28 -9.00
CA ASP A 473 15.63 -8.99 -9.81
C ASP A 473 16.51 -7.92 -9.18
N GLU A 474 15.93 -6.83 -8.67
CA GLU A 474 16.72 -5.79 -7.99
C GLU A 474 17.36 -6.34 -6.70
N LEU A 475 16.59 -7.12 -5.92
CA LEU A 475 17.10 -7.71 -4.69
C LEU A 475 18.20 -8.74 -4.96
N LEU A 476 18.07 -9.58 -6.00
CA LEU A 476 19.11 -10.53 -6.36
C LEU A 476 20.35 -9.84 -6.91
N ALA A 477 20.21 -8.84 -7.79
CA ALA A 477 21.31 -8.07 -8.34
C ALA A 477 22.12 -7.42 -7.20
N GLN A 478 21.43 -6.74 -6.28
CA GLN A 478 22.03 -6.11 -5.11
C GLN A 478 22.79 -7.12 -4.23
N ARG A 479 22.20 -8.29 -3.96
CA ARG A 479 22.75 -9.27 -3.01
C ARG A 479 23.89 -10.13 -3.59
N LEU A 480 23.93 -10.28 -4.91
CA LEU A 480 25.00 -10.97 -5.63
C LEU A 480 26.12 -10.01 -6.09
N GLY A 481 25.91 -8.69 -5.98
CA GLY A 481 26.85 -7.69 -6.48
C GLY A 481 26.90 -7.63 -8.01
N LEU A 482 25.78 -7.93 -8.66
CA LEU A 482 25.61 -7.86 -10.11
C LEU A 482 24.97 -6.52 -10.51
N ALA A 483 25.23 -6.06 -11.73
CA ALA A 483 24.43 -5.00 -12.34
C ALA A 483 23.03 -5.53 -12.68
N LEU A 484 22.01 -4.66 -12.70
CA LEU A 484 20.62 -5.07 -12.91
C LEU A 484 20.44 -5.78 -14.26
N GLU A 485 21.15 -5.35 -15.29
CA GLU A 485 21.09 -5.94 -16.63
C GLU A 485 21.63 -7.39 -16.69
N GLN A 486 22.36 -7.82 -15.65
CA GLN A 486 22.86 -9.18 -15.49
C GLN A 486 21.85 -10.10 -14.78
N VAL A 487 20.71 -9.57 -14.31
CA VAL A 487 19.59 -10.33 -13.73
C VAL A 487 18.36 -10.10 -14.59
N THR A 488 18.04 -11.07 -15.44
CA THR A 488 16.96 -10.94 -16.42
C THR A 488 15.73 -11.72 -15.98
N VAL A 489 14.55 -11.11 -16.06
CA VAL A 489 13.27 -11.81 -15.89
C VAL A 489 12.62 -12.04 -17.25
N GLU A 490 12.28 -13.29 -17.56
CA GLU A 490 11.68 -13.67 -18.84
C GLU A 490 10.49 -14.62 -18.67
N MET A 491 9.64 -14.71 -19.70
CA MET A 491 8.53 -15.65 -19.71
C MET A 491 8.99 -16.99 -20.32
N LEU A 492 8.57 -18.10 -19.71
CA LEU A 492 8.81 -19.44 -20.25
C LEU A 492 8.15 -19.63 -21.62
N SER A 493 8.87 -20.27 -22.54
CA SER A 493 8.40 -20.47 -23.92
C SER A 493 7.26 -21.50 -24.01
N PRO A 494 6.27 -21.32 -24.91
CA PRO A 494 5.11 -22.24 -25.06
C PRO A 494 5.44 -23.69 -25.43
N ALA A 495 6.68 -23.98 -25.84
CA ALA A 495 7.15 -25.33 -26.13
C ALA A 495 7.29 -26.21 -24.87
N ASP A 496 7.25 -25.60 -23.67
CA ASP A 496 7.41 -26.28 -22.39
C ASP A 496 6.08 -26.84 -21.81
N GLY A 497 4.99 -26.79 -22.58
CA GLY A 497 3.68 -27.35 -22.23
C GLY A 497 2.75 -26.36 -21.54
N THR A 498 1.44 -26.51 -21.72
CA THR A 498 0.43 -25.58 -21.15
C THR A 498 -0.77 -26.36 -20.64
N THR A 499 -0.84 -26.63 -19.34
CA THR A 499 -2.07 -26.98 -18.60
C THR A 499 -1.82 -26.80 -17.09
N ALA A 500 -2.86 -26.78 -16.26
CA ALA A 500 -2.78 -26.81 -14.79
C ALA A 500 -2.33 -28.16 -14.19
N ASP A 501 -1.73 -29.03 -15.00
CA ASP A 501 -1.38 -30.40 -14.60
C ASP A 501 0.00 -30.41 -13.95
N LEU A 502 0.28 -31.36 -13.06
CA LEU A 502 1.63 -31.57 -12.53
C LEU A 502 2.61 -32.02 -13.62
N ALA A 503 2.18 -32.17 -14.88
CA ALA A 503 3.00 -32.36 -16.07
C ALA A 503 3.38 -31.04 -16.80
N ALA A 504 2.91 -29.89 -16.30
CA ALA A 504 3.16 -28.55 -16.82
C ALA A 504 4.60 -28.04 -16.56
N PRO A 505 5.01 -26.94 -17.23
CA PRO A 505 6.27 -26.27 -16.90
C PRO A 505 6.26 -25.74 -15.46
N PRO A 506 7.45 -25.50 -14.88
CA PRO A 506 7.54 -24.89 -13.56
C PRO A 506 6.91 -23.49 -13.53
N THR A 507 6.38 -23.11 -12.37
CA THR A 507 5.88 -21.75 -12.16
C THR A 507 7.02 -20.75 -12.28
N TYR A 508 8.18 -21.09 -11.71
CA TYR A 508 9.41 -20.33 -11.85
C TYR A 508 10.60 -21.25 -12.12
N ARG A 509 11.56 -20.78 -12.90
CA ARG A 509 12.86 -21.41 -13.12
C ARG A 509 13.94 -20.38 -12.88
N ILE A 510 15.02 -20.78 -12.23
CA ILE A 510 16.22 -19.96 -12.15
C ILE A 510 17.36 -20.67 -12.87
N GLU A 511 18.16 -19.90 -13.59
CA GLU A 511 19.42 -20.36 -14.18
C GLU A 511 20.49 -19.30 -13.90
N ALA A 512 21.61 -19.71 -13.34
CA ALA A 512 22.76 -18.84 -13.12
C ALA A 512 23.95 -19.32 -13.94
N ARG A 513 24.67 -18.38 -14.54
CA ARG A 513 25.84 -18.63 -15.38
C ARG A 513 27.05 -17.90 -14.85
N ASN A 514 28.23 -18.49 -15.02
CA ASN A 514 29.51 -17.83 -14.73
C ASN A 514 29.97 -16.93 -15.89
N ALA A 515 31.11 -16.26 -15.71
CA ALA A 515 31.68 -15.34 -16.72
C ALA A 515 32.04 -16.03 -18.05
N ASP A 516 32.28 -17.34 -18.04
CA ASP A 516 32.54 -18.15 -19.24
C ASP A 516 31.24 -18.58 -19.95
N GLY A 517 30.07 -18.18 -19.42
CA GLY A 517 28.74 -18.53 -19.95
C GLY A 517 28.25 -19.94 -19.59
N GLN A 518 28.96 -20.65 -18.71
CA GLN A 518 28.58 -21.99 -18.25
C GLN A 518 27.50 -21.89 -17.18
N VAL A 519 26.47 -22.74 -17.28
CA VAL A 519 25.43 -22.85 -16.23
C VAL A 519 26.07 -23.45 -14.97
N VAL A 520 26.04 -22.70 -13.88
CA VAL A 520 26.59 -23.10 -12.57
C VAL A 520 25.50 -23.52 -11.59
N HIS A 521 24.28 -23.02 -11.76
CA HIS A 521 23.14 -23.38 -10.93
C HIS A 521 21.84 -23.33 -11.72
N THR A 522 20.92 -24.25 -11.44
CA THR A 522 19.57 -24.21 -11.97
C THR A 522 18.61 -24.88 -11.00
N ASP A 523 17.42 -24.32 -10.85
CA ASP A 523 16.37 -24.90 -10.00
C ASP A 523 14.98 -24.44 -10.49
N GLU A 524 13.94 -25.15 -10.05
CA GLU A 524 12.57 -24.97 -10.47
C GLU A 524 11.61 -24.94 -9.27
N LEU A 525 10.61 -24.07 -9.32
CA LEU A 525 9.54 -23.99 -8.33
C LEU A 525 8.17 -24.18 -8.98
N HIS A 526 7.37 -25.07 -8.39
CA HIS A 526 5.96 -25.23 -8.69
C HIS A 526 5.13 -24.73 -7.53
N LEU A 527 4.12 -23.89 -7.81
CA LEU A 527 3.18 -23.43 -6.79
C LEU A 527 1.90 -24.26 -6.76
N LEU A 528 1.27 -24.29 -5.59
CA LEU A 528 -0.11 -24.76 -5.43
C LEU A 528 -1.06 -23.58 -5.48
N TRP A 529 -2.14 -23.73 -6.24
CA TRP A 529 -3.24 -22.77 -6.32
C TRP A 529 -4.55 -23.52 -6.58
N ASN A 530 -5.67 -22.87 -6.27
CA ASN A 530 -7.00 -23.45 -6.45
C ASN A 530 -7.86 -22.54 -7.31
N GLU A 531 -8.59 -23.12 -8.26
CA GLU A 531 -9.64 -22.41 -9.00
C GLU A 531 -10.91 -22.33 -8.16
N ARG A 532 -11.52 -21.14 -8.10
CA ARG A 532 -12.82 -20.92 -7.44
C ARG A 532 -13.55 -19.71 -8.00
N LEU A 533 -14.85 -19.63 -7.74
CA LEU A 533 -15.65 -18.45 -8.07
C LEU A 533 -15.18 -17.23 -7.27
N TYR A 534 -15.06 -16.09 -7.93
CA TYR A 534 -14.80 -14.82 -7.25
C TYR A 534 -15.97 -14.45 -6.32
N MET A 535 -17.20 -14.67 -6.77
CA MET A 535 -18.40 -14.54 -5.94
C MET A 535 -19.30 -15.74 -6.14
N ALA A 536 -19.48 -16.57 -5.11
CA ALA A 536 -20.29 -17.79 -5.21
C ALA A 536 -21.74 -17.47 -5.62
N GLY A 537 -22.28 -16.38 -5.09
CA GLY A 537 -23.64 -15.92 -5.39
C GLY A 537 -23.78 -15.09 -6.68
N LEU A 538 -22.70 -14.81 -7.41
CA LEU A 538 -22.69 -14.03 -8.66
C LEU A 538 -21.62 -14.61 -9.62
N PRO A 539 -21.81 -15.84 -10.13
CA PRO A 539 -20.81 -16.56 -10.89
C PRO A 539 -20.40 -15.87 -12.20
N GLN A 540 -21.20 -14.93 -12.69
CA GLN A 540 -20.87 -14.11 -13.87
C GLN A 540 -19.67 -13.17 -13.67
N PHE A 541 -19.22 -12.96 -12.44
CA PHE A 541 -17.97 -12.24 -12.17
C PHE A 541 -16.72 -13.09 -12.37
N GLY A 542 -16.88 -14.36 -12.75
CA GLY A 542 -15.79 -15.22 -13.16
C GLY A 542 -15.06 -15.90 -12.01
N LEU A 543 -13.91 -16.46 -12.39
CA LEU A 543 -13.06 -17.29 -11.54
C LEU A 543 -11.82 -16.51 -11.05
N VAL A 544 -11.29 -16.96 -9.92
CA VAL A 544 -10.01 -16.53 -9.33
C VAL A 544 -9.21 -17.76 -8.93
N HIS A 545 -7.89 -17.59 -8.88
CA HIS A 545 -6.97 -18.72 -8.69
C HIS A 545 -5.99 -18.54 -7.52
N PRO A 546 -6.44 -18.18 -6.30
CA PRO A 546 -5.54 -17.91 -5.18
C PRO A 546 -4.57 -19.07 -4.93
N THR A 547 -3.32 -18.73 -4.60
CA THR A 547 -2.32 -19.68 -4.12
C THR A 547 -2.83 -20.35 -2.84
N THR A 548 -2.46 -21.61 -2.62
CA THR A 548 -2.92 -22.39 -1.46
C THR A 548 -1.76 -23.03 -0.72
N GLY A 549 -2.00 -23.36 0.55
CA GLY A 549 -1.07 -24.18 1.33
C GLY A 549 -1.04 -25.62 0.82
N GLY A 550 -0.11 -26.42 1.34
CA GLY A 550 0.00 -27.84 0.99
C GLY A 550 1.42 -28.30 0.81
N ILE A 551 1.59 -29.40 0.09
CA ILE A 551 2.87 -30.09 -0.06
C ILE A 551 3.07 -30.52 -1.50
N ILE A 552 4.25 -30.29 -2.05
CA ILE A 552 4.73 -30.89 -3.30
C ILE A 552 5.97 -31.71 -3.01
N ILE A 553 6.00 -32.95 -3.50
CA ILE A 553 7.18 -33.80 -3.54
C ILE A 553 7.58 -33.96 -5.00
N GLN A 554 8.84 -33.70 -5.31
CA GLN A 554 9.40 -33.80 -6.64
C GLN A 554 10.62 -34.74 -6.64
N THR A 555 10.64 -35.68 -7.58
CA THR A 555 11.83 -36.48 -7.87
C THR A 555 12.75 -35.73 -8.83
N LYS A 556 14.03 -36.11 -8.87
CA LYS A 556 15.00 -35.54 -9.82
C LYS A 556 14.59 -35.76 -11.29
N GLU A 557 13.86 -36.83 -11.57
CA GLU A 557 13.33 -37.18 -12.88
C GLU A 557 12.06 -36.37 -13.25
N GLY A 558 11.65 -35.43 -12.40
CA GLY A 558 10.52 -34.52 -12.65
C GLY A 558 9.15 -35.10 -12.29
N THR A 559 9.08 -36.29 -11.68
CA THR A 559 7.80 -36.83 -11.20
C THR A 559 7.36 -36.05 -9.97
N ARG A 560 6.14 -35.52 -9.98
CA ARG A 560 5.60 -34.66 -8.93
C ARG A 560 4.35 -35.28 -8.31
N GLN A 561 4.26 -35.23 -6.99
CA GLN A 561 3.07 -35.56 -6.22
C GLN A 561 2.71 -34.39 -5.31
N ALA A 562 1.47 -33.94 -5.38
CA ALA A 562 0.99 -32.80 -4.59
C ALA A 562 -0.19 -33.18 -3.68
N TRP A 563 -0.26 -32.51 -2.53
CA TRP A 563 -1.42 -32.51 -1.63
C TRP A 563 -1.72 -31.08 -1.18
N PRO A 564 -2.68 -30.40 -1.85
CA PRO A 564 -3.16 -29.10 -1.42
C PRO A 564 -3.82 -29.15 -0.04
N THR A 565 -3.62 -28.10 0.73
CA THR A 565 -4.23 -27.87 2.04
C THR A 565 -4.87 -26.48 2.03
N PRO A 566 -6.14 -26.33 2.43
CA PRO A 566 -6.78 -25.02 2.47
C PRO A 566 -6.11 -24.11 3.51
N THR A 567 -5.87 -22.86 3.12
CA THR A 567 -5.37 -21.80 4.01
C THR A 567 -6.47 -21.32 4.94
N ASP A 568 -6.10 -20.65 6.04
CA ASP A 568 -7.09 -19.97 6.90
C ASP A 568 -7.90 -18.95 6.10
N ASP A 569 -7.25 -18.21 5.18
CA ASP A 569 -7.91 -17.24 4.30
C ASP A 569 -8.92 -17.90 3.35
N ALA A 570 -8.60 -19.08 2.80
CA ALA A 570 -9.51 -19.81 1.92
C ALA A 570 -10.75 -20.31 2.68
N LEU A 571 -10.57 -20.81 3.91
CA LEU A 571 -11.68 -21.25 4.76
C LEU A 571 -12.54 -20.06 5.22
N PHE A 572 -11.92 -18.91 5.50
CA PHE A 572 -12.64 -17.69 5.82
C PHE A 572 -13.42 -17.16 4.61
N TRP A 573 -12.83 -17.20 3.41
CA TRP A 573 -13.49 -16.85 2.16
C TRP A 573 -14.77 -17.67 1.95
N ASP A 574 -14.69 -18.99 2.17
CA ASP A 574 -15.85 -19.88 2.03
C ASP A 574 -16.93 -19.55 3.04
N PHE A 575 -16.56 -19.35 4.31
CA PHE A 575 -17.48 -18.88 5.33
C PHE A 575 -18.16 -17.55 4.95
N TYR A 576 -17.37 -16.59 4.46
CA TYR A 576 -17.89 -15.29 4.07
C TYR A 576 -18.89 -15.40 2.91
N GLN A 577 -18.59 -16.21 1.90
CA GLN A 577 -19.44 -16.42 0.72
C GLN A 577 -20.69 -17.24 1.02
N ASP A 578 -20.57 -18.31 1.80
CA ASP A 578 -21.65 -19.29 1.99
C ASP A 578 -22.55 -18.96 3.17
N SER A 579 -22.04 -18.21 4.15
CA SER A 579 -22.76 -17.92 5.39
C SER A 579 -23.06 -16.43 5.56
N VAL A 580 -22.06 -15.56 5.39
CA VAL A 580 -22.20 -14.13 5.66
C VAL A 580 -23.00 -13.44 4.56
N LEU A 581 -22.59 -13.55 3.30
CA LEU A 581 -23.26 -12.88 2.18
C LEU A 581 -24.74 -13.29 2.00
N PRO A 582 -25.14 -14.57 2.09
CA PRO A 582 -26.53 -14.97 1.92
C PRO A 582 -27.42 -14.49 3.07
N ALA A 583 -26.89 -14.46 4.29
CA ALA A 583 -27.62 -13.97 5.44
C ALA A 583 -27.80 -12.45 5.39
N LEU A 584 -26.80 -11.71 4.90
CA LEU A 584 -26.93 -10.28 4.62
C LEU A 584 -27.97 -10.01 3.52
N ARG A 585 -27.93 -10.77 2.42
CA ARG A 585 -28.91 -10.66 1.31
C ARG A 585 -30.34 -10.98 1.75
N SER A 586 -30.53 -11.93 2.66
CA SER A 586 -31.86 -12.28 3.17
C SER A 586 -32.43 -11.24 4.13
N HIS A 587 -31.58 -10.31 4.60
CA HIS A 587 -31.95 -9.27 5.54
C HIS A 587 -32.37 -7.96 4.86
N VAL A 588 -31.84 -7.69 3.67
CA VAL A 588 -32.19 -6.54 2.81
C VAL A 588 -33.35 -6.94 1.90
#